data_AF-A0A2K4W232-F1
#
_entry.id   AF-A0A2K4W232-F1
#
_cell.length_a   1.000
_cell.length_b   1.000
_cell.length_c   1.000
_cell.angle_alpha   90.00
_cell.angle_beta   90.00
_cell.angle_gamma   90.00
#
_symmetry.space_group_name_H-M   'P 1'
#
loop_
_entity.id
_entity.type
_entity.pdbx_description
1 polymer ?
#
loop_
_entity_poly.entity_id
_entity_poly.type
_entity_poly.pdbx_seq_one_letter_code
_entity_poly.pdbx_strand_id
1 'polypeptide(L)'
;MHEQNVGVVADQYAQYLEQRRAGQPRRFFKTKAQAMYFIQQVAPAKLVDGAWLYGLLPHWADYRFHGLIRTYLEELGDGEQAQNHVSLYRKLLADLDCDTSAPLPDEAYLQGAIQLSLGQLSEQYLPEVIGYNLG
;
A
#
# COMPACT_ATOMS: atom_id res chain seq x y z
N MET A 1 10.99 11.95 10.35
CA MET A 1 10.12 10.93 10.99
C MET A 1 10.14 9.59 10.25
N HIS A 2 10.28 9.55 8.91
CA HIS A 2 10.38 8.29 8.15
C HIS A 2 11.67 7.48 8.43
N GLU A 3 12.84 8.13 8.50
CA GLU A 3 14.13 7.44 8.75
C GLU A 3 14.23 6.74 10.13
N GLN A 4 13.58 7.31 11.16
CA GLN A 4 13.56 6.70 12.50
C GLN A 4 12.73 5.41 12.53
N ASN A 5 11.71 5.27 11.67
CA ASN A 5 10.91 4.05 11.57
C ASN A 5 11.64 2.93 10.83
N VAL A 6 12.47 3.24 9.83
CA VAL A 6 13.21 2.22 9.06
C VAL A 6 14.19 1.46 9.96
N GLY A 7 14.92 2.18 10.84
CA GLY A 7 15.85 1.55 11.80
C GLY A 7 15.14 0.63 12.78
N VAL A 8 14.02 1.08 13.35
CA VAL A 8 13.22 0.26 14.29
C VAL A 8 12.65 -0.98 13.59
N VAL A 9 12.15 -0.85 12.36
CA VAL A 9 11.64 -1.99 11.58
C VAL A 9 12.76 -2.97 11.23
N ALA A 10 13.93 -2.46 10.86
CA ALA A 10 15.10 -3.30 10.59
C ALA A 10 15.55 -4.08 11.83
N ASP A 11 15.60 -3.42 13.00
CA ASP A 11 15.93 -4.06 14.28
C ASP A 11 14.89 -5.13 14.66
N GLN A 12 13.60 -4.82 14.51
CA GLN A 12 12.52 -5.78 14.77
C GLN A 12 12.59 -7.00 13.84
N TYR A 13 12.99 -6.78 12.58
CA TYR A 13 13.18 -7.85 11.61
C TYR A 13 14.42 -8.70 11.94
N ALA A 14 15.54 -8.07 12.32
CA ALA A 14 16.73 -8.78 12.78
C ALA A 14 16.44 -9.66 13.99
N GLN A 15 15.75 -9.12 15.00
CA GLN A 15 15.29 -9.88 16.17
C GLN A 15 14.35 -11.02 15.80
N TYR A 16 13.45 -10.81 14.84
CA TYR A 16 12.59 -11.88 14.32
C TYR A 16 13.42 -13.02 13.71
N LEU A 17 14.44 -12.70 12.91
CA LEU A 17 15.31 -13.71 12.31
C LEU A 17 16.08 -14.52 13.36
N GLU A 18 16.60 -13.87 14.42
CA GLU A 18 17.25 -14.56 15.54
C GLU A 18 16.29 -15.51 16.26
N GLN A 19 15.08 -15.04 16.57
CA GLN A 19 14.04 -15.88 17.18
C GLN A 19 13.70 -17.09 16.30
N ARG A 20 13.60 -16.90 14.98
CA ARG A 20 13.35 -17.98 14.02
C ARG A 20 14.49 -19.01 14.00
N ARG A 21 15.75 -18.57 14.09
CA ARG A 21 16.92 -19.46 14.21
C ARG A 21 16.91 -20.23 15.53
N ALA A 22 16.40 -19.62 16.61
CA ALA A 22 16.21 -20.25 17.91
C ALA A 22 14.96 -21.16 18.01
N GLY A 23 14.25 -21.40 16.90
CA GLY A 23 13.10 -22.31 16.85
C GLY A 23 11.74 -21.69 17.19
N GLN A 24 11.67 -20.37 17.41
CA GLN A 24 10.40 -19.68 17.66
C GLN A 24 9.47 -19.71 16.43
N PRO A 25 8.14 -19.66 16.61
CA PRO A 25 7.19 -19.71 15.50
C PRO A 25 7.25 -18.48 14.58
N ARG A 26 6.62 -18.58 13.40
CA ARG A 26 6.43 -17.43 12.51
C ARG A 26 5.42 -16.47 13.16
N ARG A 27 5.64 -15.15 13.01
CA ARG A 27 4.78 -14.13 13.64
C ARG A 27 3.44 -13.94 12.90
N PHE A 28 3.47 -13.77 11.57
CA PHE A 28 2.28 -13.39 10.80
C PHE A 28 1.57 -14.59 10.16
N PHE A 29 2.31 -15.41 9.40
CA PHE A 29 1.74 -16.52 8.64
C PHE A 29 2.36 -17.84 9.08
N LYS A 30 1.52 -18.84 9.35
CA LYS A 30 1.99 -20.17 9.73
C LYS A 30 2.69 -20.87 8.57
N THR A 31 2.18 -20.67 7.35
CA THR A 31 2.66 -21.31 6.11
C THR A 31 2.81 -20.31 4.96
N LYS A 32 3.59 -20.69 3.94
CA LYS A 32 3.70 -19.91 2.69
C LYS A 32 2.34 -19.80 1.99
N ALA A 33 1.55 -20.87 1.95
CA ALA A 33 0.23 -20.86 1.35
C ALA A 33 -0.72 -19.85 2.02
N GLN A 34 -0.69 -19.75 3.36
CA GLN A 34 -1.48 -18.74 4.07
C GLN A 34 -1.05 -17.31 3.70
N ALA A 35 0.26 -17.06 3.57
CA ALA A 35 0.78 -15.76 3.15
C ALA A 35 0.37 -15.43 1.71
N MET A 36 0.51 -16.38 0.78
CA MET A 36 0.10 -16.20 -0.62
C MET A 36 -1.40 -15.95 -0.74
N TYR A 37 -2.23 -16.71 -0.01
CA TYR A 37 -3.67 -16.48 0.04
C TYR A 37 -3.98 -15.05 0.50
N PHE A 38 -3.37 -14.59 1.59
CA PHE A 38 -3.56 -13.23 2.08
C PHE A 38 -3.15 -12.16 1.04
N ILE A 39 -1.98 -12.33 0.41
CA ILE A 39 -1.47 -11.41 -0.63
C ILE A 39 -2.45 -11.35 -1.81
N GLN A 40 -3.05 -12.47 -2.22
CA GLN A 40 -4.09 -12.44 -3.25
C GLN A 40 -5.34 -11.69 -2.78
N GLN A 41 -5.81 -11.94 -1.56
CA GLN A 41 -7.03 -11.31 -1.03
C GLN A 41 -6.92 -9.78 -0.93
N VAL A 42 -5.75 -9.23 -0.60
CA VAL A 42 -5.56 -7.77 -0.49
C VAL A 42 -5.10 -7.11 -1.79
N ALA A 43 -4.93 -7.89 -2.87
CA ALA A 43 -4.43 -7.39 -4.13
C ALA A 43 -5.26 -6.24 -4.73
N PRO A 44 -6.61 -6.26 -4.72
CA PRO A 44 -7.38 -5.16 -5.31
C PRO A 44 -7.06 -3.80 -4.69
N ALA A 45 -6.91 -3.74 -3.37
CA ALA A 45 -6.55 -2.51 -2.67
C ALA A 45 -5.09 -2.11 -2.92
N LYS A 46 -4.17 -3.08 -2.93
CA LYS A 46 -2.73 -2.82 -3.12
C LYS A 46 -2.34 -2.47 -4.55
N LEU A 47 -3.13 -2.87 -5.53
CA LEU A 47 -2.92 -2.50 -6.93
C LEU A 47 -3.36 -1.06 -7.26
N VAL A 48 -4.03 -0.39 -6.32
CA VAL A 48 -4.46 1.01 -6.45
C VAL A 48 -3.99 1.86 -5.27
N ASP A 49 -2.96 1.42 -4.55
CA ASP A 49 -2.44 2.12 -3.37
C ASP A 49 -2.09 3.57 -3.73
N GLY A 50 -2.54 4.51 -2.89
CA GLY A 50 -2.34 5.95 -3.10
C GLY A 50 -3.26 6.59 -4.16
N ALA A 51 -4.08 5.85 -4.92
CA ALA A 51 -4.91 6.40 -6.00
C ALA A 51 -5.92 7.46 -5.52
N TRP A 52 -6.31 7.42 -4.25
CA TRP A 52 -7.21 8.40 -3.63
C TRP A 52 -6.64 9.83 -3.60
N LEU A 53 -5.32 9.99 -3.67
CA LEU A 53 -4.66 11.30 -3.69
C LEU A 53 -4.58 11.92 -5.10
N TYR A 54 -4.86 11.15 -6.17
CA TYR A 54 -4.70 11.59 -7.56
C TYR A 54 -5.38 12.94 -7.84
N GLY A 55 -6.58 13.11 -7.30
CA GLY A 55 -7.40 14.30 -7.47
C GLY A 55 -6.84 15.58 -6.84
N LEU A 56 -5.75 15.51 -6.08
CA LEU A 56 -5.09 16.67 -5.50
C LEU A 56 -4.10 17.35 -6.45
N LEU A 57 -3.67 16.67 -7.51
CA LEU A 57 -2.71 17.21 -8.49
C LEU A 57 -3.12 18.56 -9.10
N PRO A 58 -4.40 18.81 -9.45
CA PRO A 58 -4.83 20.12 -9.95
C PRO A 58 -4.56 21.28 -8.97
N HIS A 59 -4.42 20.98 -7.68
CA HIS A 59 -4.17 21.97 -6.62
C HIS A 59 -2.68 22.25 -6.35
N TRP A 60 -1.77 21.82 -7.22
CA TRP A 60 -0.31 21.98 -7.03
C TRP A 60 0.16 23.41 -6.75
N ALA A 61 -0.56 24.43 -7.22
CA ALA A 61 -0.21 25.84 -6.99
C ALA A 61 -0.53 26.32 -5.55
N ASP A 62 -1.36 25.58 -4.82
CA ASP A 62 -1.76 25.91 -3.45
C ASP A 62 -0.93 25.11 -2.44
N TYR A 63 -0.12 25.83 -1.67
CA TYR A 63 0.82 25.26 -0.70
C TYR A 63 0.16 24.37 0.37
N ARG A 64 -1.14 24.55 0.62
CA ARG A 64 -1.90 23.73 1.58
C ARG A 64 -1.97 22.27 1.15
N PHE A 65 -1.88 21.99 -0.15
CA PHE A 65 -1.95 20.63 -0.70
C PHE A 65 -0.58 20.00 -0.93
N HIS A 66 0.52 20.76 -0.83
CA HIS A 66 1.88 20.26 -1.09
C HIS A 66 2.24 19.04 -0.25
N GLY A 67 1.79 18.98 1.00
CA GLY A 67 2.01 17.81 1.85
C GLY A 67 1.40 16.53 1.28
N LEU A 68 0.12 16.59 0.89
CA LEU A 68 -0.61 15.45 0.35
C LEU A 68 -0.15 15.07 -1.06
N ILE A 69 0.16 16.07 -1.90
CA ILE A 69 0.72 15.85 -3.23
C ILE A 69 2.09 15.17 -3.12
N ARG A 70 2.93 15.59 -2.16
CA ARG A 70 4.21 14.92 -1.92
C ARG A 70 4.02 13.47 -1.49
N THR A 71 3.08 13.18 -0.59
CA THR A 71 2.74 11.80 -0.24
C THR A 71 2.33 11.00 -1.48
N TYR A 72 1.54 11.57 -2.39
CA TYR A 72 1.17 10.88 -3.63
C TYR A 72 2.38 10.58 -4.52
N LEU A 73 3.32 11.52 -4.65
CA LEU A 73 4.55 11.31 -5.41
C LEU A 73 5.44 10.24 -4.77
N GLU A 74 5.54 10.22 -3.43
CA GLU A 74 6.24 9.19 -2.66
C GLU A 74 5.62 7.79 -2.94
N GLU A 75 4.29 7.65 -2.92
CA GLU A 75 3.57 6.41 -3.26
C GLU A 75 3.83 5.96 -4.71
N LEU A 76 3.98 6.93 -5.62
CA LEU A 76 4.35 6.70 -7.01
C LEU A 76 5.85 6.39 -7.20
N GLY A 77 6.66 6.49 -6.15
CA GLY A 77 8.09 6.20 -6.16
C GLY A 77 8.98 7.38 -6.54
N ASP A 78 8.48 8.63 -6.51
CA ASP A 78 9.25 9.84 -6.82
C ASP A 78 10.00 9.79 -8.16
N GLY A 79 9.42 9.10 -9.15
CA GLY A 79 10.00 8.90 -10.49
C GLY A 79 10.90 7.66 -10.62
N GLU A 80 11.12 6.91 -9.54
CA GLU A 80 11.80 5.61 -9.55
C GLU A 80 10.78 4.47 -9.52
N GLN A 81 10.70 3.70 -10.61
CA GLN A 81 9.76 2.58 -10.73
C GLN A 81 10.00 1.50 -9.66
N ALA A 82 11.26 1.29 -9.25
CA ALA A 82 11.58 0.34 -8.18
C ALA A 82 11.03 0.75 -6.81
N GLN A 83 10.64 2.02 -6.63
CA GLN A 83 10.04 2.55 -5.41
C GLN A 83 8.52 2.71 -5.53
N ASN A 84 7.96 2.64 -6.74
CA ASN A 84 6.52 2.72 -6.95
C ASN A 84 5.79 1.54 -6.25
N HIS A 85 4.89 1.86 -5.32
CA HIS A 85 4.26 0.85 -4.47
C HIS A 85 3.45 -0.19 -5.27
N VAL A 86 2.71 0.25 -6.29
CA VAL A 86 1.94 -0.65 -7.18
C VAL A 86 2.88 -1.57 -7.97
N SER A 87 4.00 -1.05 -8.46
CA SER A 87 5.01 -1.82 -9.21
C SER A 87 5.68 -2.87 -8.33
N LEU A 88 6.06 -2.50 -7.11
CA LEU A 88 6.58 -3.42 -6.10
C LEU A 88 5.58 -4.55 -5.79
N TYR A 89 4.30 -4.20 -5.64
CA TYR A 89 3.27 -5.20 -5.36
C TYR A 89 3.02 -6.16 -6.52
N ARG A 90 2.99 -5.66 -7.76
CA ARG A 90 2.90 -6.49 -8.97
C ARG A 90 4.08 -7.45 -9.08
N LYS A 91 5.29 -6.98 -8.78
CA LYS A 91 6.47 -7.82 -8.73
C LYS A 91 6.34 -8.91 -7.67
N LEU A 92 5.88 -8.58 -6.47
CA LEU A 92 5.63 -9.57 -5.41
C LEU A 92 4.65 -10.66 -5.84
N LEU A 93 3.54 -10.29 -6.50
CA LEU A 93 2.57 -11.25 -7.02
C LEU A 93 3.20 -12.19 -8.05
N ALA A 94 3.99 -11.65 -8.97
CA ALA A 94 4.69 -12.42 -10.00
C ALA A 94 5.75 -13.37 -9.40
N ASP A 95 6.58 -12.87 -8.47
CA ASP A 95 7.63 -13.64 -7.80
C ASP A 95 7.07 -14.82 -6.98
N LEU A 96 5.81 -14.70 -6.51
CA LEU A 96 5.11 -15.73 -5.77
C LEU A 96 4.23 -16.63 -6.65
N ASP A 97 4.16 -16.38 -7.96
CA ASP A 97 3.26 -17.06 -8.90
C ASP A 97 1.80 -17.05 -8.41
N CYS A 98 1.37 -15.89 -7.90
CA CYS A 98 0.00 -15.71 -7.41
C CYS A 98 -0.94 -15.49 -8.59
N ASP A 99 -1.88 -16.42 -8.78
CA ASP A 99 -2.97 -16.24 -9.73
C ASP A 99 -3.97 -15.19 -9.20
N THR A 100 -4.09 -14.08 -9.93
CA THR A 100 -5.07 -13.01 -9.65
C THR A 100 -6.15 -12.93 -10.73
N SER A 101 -6.28 -13.94 -11.59
CA SER A 101 -7.30 -14.00 -12.64
C SER A 101 -8.67 -14.41 -12.11
N ALA A 102 -8.70 -15.21 -11.04
CA ALA A 102 -9.93 -15.58 -10.38
C ALA A 102 -10.54 -14.38 -9.64
N PRO A 103 -11.84 -14.10 -9.81
CA PRO A 103 -12.51 -13.06 -9.06
C PRO A 103 -12.52 -13.38 -7.55
N LEU A 104 -12.35 -12.35 -6.74
CA LEU A 104 -12.45 -12.42 -5.28
C LEU A 104 -13.89 -12.09 -4.83
N PRO A 105 -14.24 -12.31 -3.54
CA PRO A 105 -15.46 -11.75 -2.97
C PRO A 105 -15.48 -10.22 -3.07
N ASP A 106 -16.67 -9.63 -3.18
CA ASP A 106 -16.85 -8.18 -3.34
C ASP A 106 -16.17 -7.36 -2.23
N GLU A 107 -16.11 -7.89 -1.01
CA GLU A 107 -15.48 -7.24 0.14
C GLU A 107 -13.98 -6.98 -0.09
N ALA A 108 -13.30 -7.82 -0.88
CA ALA A 108 -11.88 -7.63 -1.23
C ALA A 108 -11.67 -6.40 -2.12
N TYR A 109 -12.68 -6.02 -2.90
CA TYR A 109 -12.62 -4.88 -3.82
C TYR A 109 -13.03 -3.56 -3.16
N LEU A 110 -13.77 -3.60 -2.05
CA LEU A 110 -14.36 -2.41 -1.42
C LEU A 110 -13.32 -1.30 -1.17
N GLN A 111 -12.19 -1.63 -0.56
CA GLN A 111 -11.14 -0.65 -0.27
C GLN A 111 -10.51 -0.07 -1.55
N GLY A 112 -10.27 -0.90 -2.56
CA GLY A 112 -9.76 -0.42 -3.85
C GLY A 112 -10.77 0.49 -4.56
N ALA A 113 -12.06 0.12 -4.54
CA ALA A 113 -13.13 0.90 -5.12
C ALA A 113 -13.28 2.27 -4.44
N ILE A 114 -13.17 2.33 -3.10
CA ILE A 114 -13.19 3.59 -2.35
C ILE A 114 -12.02 4.49 -2.79
N GLN A 115 -10.80 3.97 -2.87
CA GLN A 115 -9.64 4.76 -3.26
C GLN A 115 -9.79 5.36 -4.66
N LEU A 116 -10.21 4.54 -5.64
CA LEU A 116 -10.46 5.01 -7.00
C LEU A 116 -11.59 6.05 -7.04
N SER A 117 -12.66 5.84 -6.28
CA SER A 117 -13.80 6.77 -6.23
C SER A 117 -13.39 8.12 -5.64
N LEU A 118 -12.62 8.12 -4.55
CA LEU A 118 -12.11 9.35 -3.93
C LEU A 118 -11.14 10.10 -4.85
N GLY A 119 -10.25 9.39 -5.54
CA GLY A 119 -9.34 9.99 -6.51
C GLY A 119 -10.09 10.67 -7.65
N GLN A 120 -11.13 10.02 -8.18
CA GLN A 120 -11.94 10.51 -9.29
C GLN A 120 -12.90 11.64 -8.89
N LEU A 121 -13.44 11.63 -7.67
CA LEU A 121 -14.46 12.58 -7.20
C LEU A 121 -13.93 13.59 -6.17
N SER A 122 -12.61 13.74 -6.11
CA SER A 122 -11.89 14.60 -5.17
C SER A 122 -12.40 16.04 -5.09
N GLU A 123 -12.81 16.65 -6.21
CA GLU A 123 -13.37 18.01 -6.21
C GLU A 123 -14.69 18.09 -5.43
N GLN A 124 -15.51 17.03 -5.45
CA GLN A 124 -16.79 16.97 -4.76
C GLN A 124 -16.67 16.52 -3.31
N TYR A 125 -15.66 15.69 -3.01
CA TYR A 125 -15.46 15.04 -1.71
C TYR A 125 -14.08 15.34 -1.11
N LEU A 126 -13.62 16.58 -1.27
CA LEU A 126 -12.30 17.00 -0.77
C LEU A 126 -12.14 16.79 0.75
N PRO A 127 -13.14 17.07 1.61
CA PRO A 127 -13.04 16.75 3.03
C PRO A 127 -12.82 15.26 3.31
N GLU A 128 -13.48 14.37 2.57
CA GLU A 128 -13.34 12.92 2.69
C GLU A 128 -11.99 12.43 2.19
N VAL A 129 -11.47 13.00 1.09
CA VAL A 129 -10.10 12.74 0.61
C VAL A 129 -9.09 13.10 1.71
N ILE A 130 -9.19 14.29 2.30
CA ILE A 130 -8.30 14.74 3.37
C ILE A 130 -8.45 13.85 4.62
N GLY A 131 -9.69 13.49 4.97
CA GLY A 131 -10.00 12.63 6.12
C GLY A 131 -9.55 11.19 5.96
N TYR A 132 -9.48 10.67 4.73
CA TYR A 132 -9.00 9.31 4.45
C TYR A 132 -7.55 9.10 4.91
N ASN A 133 -6.73 10.17 4.91
CA ASN A 133 -5.36 10.15 5.43
C ASN A 133 -5.26 10.01 6.96
N LEU A 134 -6.38 10.11 7.69
CA LEU A 134 -6.44 10.07 9.16
C LEU A 134 -6.92 8.72 9.70
N GLY A 135 -7.18 7.74 8.81
CA GLY A 135 -7.62 6.38 9.13
C GLY A 135 -6.51 5.48 9.67
#